data_AF-A0A3D9KJI8-F1
#
_entry.id   AF-A0A3D9KJI8-F1
#
_cell.length_a   1.000
_cell.length_b   1.000
_cell.length_c   1.000
_cell.angle_alpha   90.00
_cell.angle_beta   90.00
_cell.angle_gamma   90.00
#
_symmetry.space_group_name_H-M   'P 1'
#
loop_
_entity.id
_entity.type
_entity.pdbx_description
1 polymer ?
#
loop_
_entity_poly.entity_id
_entity_poly.type
_entity_poly.pdbx_seq_one_letter_code
_entity_poly.pdbx_strand_id
1 'polypeptide(L)'
;YKNRWLIELFFKWVKQHLKMVKLCSFEQEAVWNHVFLSLIAYAVSLLVKLRLQTPKSQWEVLKLLRSYFYHSWQQFLAALNRVPSRKSRGRQKTDRVKLVEENQRVILR
;
A
#
# COMPACT_ATOMS: atom_id res chain seq x y z
N TYR A 1 -20.62 19.22 -5.43
CA TYR A 1 -19.19 19.10 -5.79
C TYR A 1 -18.37 18.17 -4.89
N LYS A 2 -18.43 18.23 -3.54
CA LYS A 2 -17.65 17.35 -2.64
C LYS A 2 -17.78 15.83 -2.93
N ASN A 3 -18.98 15.35 -3.27
CA ASN A 3 -19.22 13.93 -3.49
C ASN A 3 -18.58 13.39 -4.78
N ARG A 4 -18.37 14.25 -5.79
CA ARG A 4 -17.70 13.86 -7.04
C ARG A 4 -16.23 13.51 -6.77
N TRP A 5 -15.56 14.32 -5.96
CA TRP A 5 -14.17 14.09 -5.57
C TRP A 5 -13.97 12.80 -4.78
N LEU A 6 -14.93 12.44 -3.92
CA LEU A 6 -14.91 11.18 -3.18
C LEU A 6 -14.96 9.97 -4.12
N ILE A 7 -15.84 10.01 -5.13
CA ILE A 7 -15.98 8.95 -6.13
C ILE A 7 -14.70 8.84 -6.99
N GLU A 8 -14.13 9.97 -7.42
CA GLU A 8 -12.88 9.98 -8.18
C GLU A 8 -11.70 9.44 -7.35
N LEU A 9 -11.59 9.82 -6.07
CA LEU A 9 -10.55 9.32 -5.17
C LEU A 9 -10.71 7.81 -4.93
N PHE A 10 -11.95 7.33 -4.79
CA PHE A 10 -12.26 5.91 -4.70
C PHE A 10 -11.79 5.15 -5.95
N PHE A 11 -12.20 5.58 -7.14
CA PHE A 11 -11.78 4.91 -8.38
C PHE A 11 -10.28 5.00 -8.63
N LYS A 12 -9.64 6.11 -8.23
CA LYS A 12 -8.18 6.24 -8.26
C LYS A 12 -7.52 5.21 -7.35
N TRP A 13 -8.01 5.06 -6.12
CA TRP A 13 -7.51 4.09 -5.16
C TRP A 13 -7.69 2.65 -5.66
N VAL A 14 -8.88 2.30 -6.18
CA VAL A 14 -9.17 0.98 -6.73
C VAL A 14 -8.20 0.66 -7.87
N LYS A 15 -8.05 1.56 -8.85
CA LYS A 15 -7.12 1.36 -9.98
C LYS A 15 -5.66 1.24 -9.54
N GLN A 16 -5.25 1.95 -8.50
CA GLN A 16 -3.86 1.91 -8.00
C GLN A 16 -3.52 0.65 -7.22
N HIS A 17 -4.44 0.13 -6.41
CA HIS A 17 -4.13 -0.89 -5.42
C HIS A 17 -4.72 -2.26 -5.73
N LEU A 18 -5.77 -2.32 -6.55
CA LEU A 18 -6.37 -3.55 -7.05
C LEU A 18 -5.98 -3.76 -8.51
N LYS A 19 -4.66 -3.82 -8.80
CA LYS A 19 -4.18 -4.43 -10.06
C LYS A 19 -4.58 -5.90 -10.02
N MET A 20 -5.76 -6.20 -10.57
CA MET A 20 -6.27 -7.55 -10.73
C MET A 20 -5.46 -8.30 -11.80
N VAL A 21 -5.48 -9.62 -11.66
CA VAL A 21 -4.87 -10.59 -12.57
C VAL A 21 -5.31 -10.27 -14.00
N LYS A 22 -4.36 -10.29 -14.95
CA LYS A 22 -4.66 -10.09 -16.39
C LYS A 22 -5.78 -11.07 -16.78
N LEU A 23 -6.89 -10.53 -17.30
CA LEU A 23 -7.95 -11.34 -17.89
C LEU A 23 -7.38 -12.06 -19.11
N CYS A 24 -7.50 -13.38 -19.14
CA CYS A 24 -7.26 -14.19 -20.34
C CYS A 24 -8.54 -14.38 -21.17
N SER A 25 -9.64 -13.68 -20.85
CA SER A 25 -10.94 -13.88 -21.49
C SER A 25 -11.55 -12.53 -21.93
N PHE A 26 -11.94 -12.45 -23.19
CA PHE A 26 -12.49 -11.27 -23.88
C PHE A 26 -14.01 -11.08 -23.64
N GLU A 27 -14.53 -11.46 -22.48
CA GLU A 27 -15.97 -11.52 -22.24
C GLU A 27 -16.46 -10.40 -21.30
N GLN A 28 -17.59 -9.78 -21.64
CA GLN A 28 -18.18 -8.64 -20.92
C GLN A 28 -18.52 -9.00 -19.45
N GLU A 29 -18.85 -10.26 -19.19
CA GLU A 29 -19.09 -10.80 -17.85
C GLU A 29 -17.84 -10.77 -16.95
N ALA A 30 -16.65 -10.96 -17.53
CA ALA A 30 -15.40 -10.92 -16.78
C ALA A 30 -15.11 -9.51 -16.24
N VAL A 31 -15.51 -8.48 -16.97
CA VAL A 31 -15.40 -7.08 -16.55
C VAL A 31 -16.31 -6.80 -15.35
N TRP A 32 -17.56 -7.25 -15.41
CA TRP A 32 -18.51 -7.10 -14.28
C TRP A 32 -18.01 -7.81 -13.04
N ASN A 33 -17.57 -9.06 -13.17
CA ASN A 33 -16.99 -9.83 -12.06
C ASN A 33 -15.80 -9.11 -11.43
N HIS A 34 -14.93 -8.49 -12.24
CA HIS A 34 -13.80 -7.69 -11.74
C HIS A 34 -14.24 -6.46 -10.95
N VAL A 35 -15.29 -5.76 -11.40
CA VAL A 35 -15.85 -4.63 -10.66
C VAL A 35 -16.42 -5.10 -9.31
N PHE A 36 -17.18 -6.20 -9.30
CA PHE A 36 -17.73 -6.77 -8.07
C PHE A 36 -16.64 -7.24 -7.11
N LEU A 37 -15.64 -7.99 -7.58
CA LEU A 37 -14.48 -8.38 -6.78
C LEU A 37 -13.74 -7.16 -6.22
N SER A 38 -13.66 -6.07 -6.99
CA SER A 38 -12.99 -4.85 -6.55
C SER A 38 -13.74 -4.18 -5.40
N LEU A 39 -15.06 -4.12 -5.51
CA LEU A 39 -15.94 -3.58 -4.49
C LEU A 39 -15.90 -4.44 -3.21
N ILE A 40 -15.95 -5.77 -3.35
CA ILE A 40 -15.88 -6.69 -2.22
C ILE A 40 -14.55 -6.56 -1.48
N ALA A 41 -13.41 -6.58 -2.20
CA ALA A 41 -12.09 -6.44 -1.59
C ALA A 41 -11.93 -5.09 -0.87
N TYR A 42 -12.47 -4.01 -1.45
CA TYR A 42 -12.51 -2.71 -0.79
C TYR A 42 -13.36 -2.75 0.48
N ALA A 43 -14.59 -3.27 0.40
CA ALA A 43 -15.51 -3.35 1.54
C ALA A 43 -14.91 -4.17 2.68
N VAL A 44 -14.28 -5.31 2.39
CA VAL A 44 -13.59 -6.14 3.41
C VAL A 44 -12.44 -5.35 4.05
N SER A 45 -11.59 -4.69 3.25
CA SER A 45 -10.49 -3.90 3.80
C SER A 45 -10.98 -2.75 4.69
N LEU A 46 -12.09 -2.09 4.30
CA LEU A 46 -12.71 -1.02 5.06
C LEU A 46 -13.35 -1.55 6.35
N LEU A 47 -14.05 -2.67 6.27
CA LEU A 47 -14.66 -3.32 7.43
C LEU A 47 -13.60 -3.68 8.47
N VAL A 48 -12.49 -4.28 8.04
CA VAL A 48 -11.37 -4.62 8.94
C VAL A 48 -10.78 -3.37 9.59
N LYS A 49 -10.61 -2.28 8.82
CA LYS A 49 -10.13 -1.01 9.36
C LYS A 49 -11.08 -0.43 10.41
N LEU A 50 -12.38 -0.45 10.15
CA LEU A 50 -13.41 0.05 11.06
C LEU A 50 -13.51 -0.79 12.34
N ARG A 51 -13.46 -2.12 12.20
CA ARG A 51 -13.55 -3.07 13.32
C ARG A 51 -12.33 -3.02 14.24
N LEU A 52 -11.13 -2.88 13.68
CA LEU A 52 -9.87 -2.90 14.43
C LEU A 52 -9.37 -1.51 14.81
N GLN A 53 -10.06 -0.44 14.40
CA GLN A 53 -9.70 0.97 14.64
C GLN A 53 -8.20 1.27 14.44
N THR A 54 -7.63 0.67 13.39
CA THR A 54 -6.18 0.74 13.19
C THR A 54 -5.74 2.11 12.67
N PRO A 55 -4.60 2.67 13.14
CA PRO A 55 -4.03 3.90 12.60
C PRO A 55 -3.41 3.69 11.20
N LYS A 56 -3.34 2.45 10.71
CA LYS A 56 -2.75 2.11 9.40
C LYS A 56 -3.58 2.63 8.24
N SER A 57 -2.89 2.92 7.13
CA SER A 57 -3.52 3.33 5.88
C SER A 57 -4.40 2.19 5.32
N GLN A 58 -5.46 2.55 4.59
CA GLN A 58 -6.35 1.59 3.92
C GLN A 58 -5.56 0.59 3.06
N TRP A 59 -4.51 1.08 2.38
CA TRP A 59 -3.66 0.25 1.55
C TRP A 59 -2.80 -0.72 2.36
N GLU A 60 -2.30 -0.31 3.52
CA GLU A 60 -1.50 -1.18 4.39
C GLU A 60 -2.36 -2.31 4.94
N VAL A 61 -3.62 -2.01 5.31
CA VAL A 61 -4.59 -3.03 5.72
C VAL A 61 -4.83 -4.00 4.58
N LEU A 62 -5.11 -3.52 3.36
CA LEU A 62 -5.28 -4.39 2.19
C LEU A 62 -4.04 -5.26 1.93
N LYS A 63 -2.84 -4.69 2.04
CA LYS A 63 -1.59 -5.42 1.82
C LYS A 63 -1.41 -6.53 2.87
N LEU A 64 -1.62 -6.23 4.14
CA LEU A 64 -1.57 -7.23 5.20
C LEU A 64 -2.61 -8.31 4.97
N LEU A 65 -3.83 -7.93 4.57
CA LEU A 65 -4.89 -8.88 4.27
C LEU A 65 -4.48 -9.84 3.14
N ARG A 66 -3.80 -9.34 2.11
CA ARG A 66 -3.24 -10.16 1.01
C ARG A 66 -2.11 -11.08 1.49
N SER A 67 -1.19 -10.58 2.31
CA SER A 67 -0.05 -11.37 2.81
C SER A 67 -0.47 -12.45 3.80
N TYR A 68 -1.47 -12.18 4.64
CA TYR A 68 -1.94 -13.07 5.69
C TYR A 68 -3.23 -13.81 5.32
N PHE A 69 -3.64 -13.78 4.05
CA PHE A 69 -4.89 -14.43 3.61
C PHE A 69 -4.94 -15.93 3.94
N TYR A 70 -3.80 -16.60 3.84
CA TYR A 70 -3.64 -18.03 4.14
C TYR A 70 -3.07 -18.31 5.55
N HIS A 71 -2.98 -17.29 6.40
CA HIS A 71 -2.40 -17.37 7.74
C HIS A 71 -3.49 -17.30 8.81
N SER A 72 -3.14 -17.62 10.07
CA SER A 72 -4.10 -17.55 11.17
C SER A 72 -4.47 -16.10 11.52
N TRP A 73 -5.68 -15.90 12.03
CA TRP A 73 -6.16 -14.58 12.46
C TRP A 73 -5.25 -13.94 13.53
N GLN A 74 -4.66 -14.75 14.40
CA GLN A 74 -3.72 -14.28 15.44
C GLN A 74 -2.45 -13.67 14.83
N GLN A 75 -1.87 -14.31 13.80
CA GLN A 75 -0.70 -13.79 13.09
C GLN A 75 -1.03 -12.49 12.35
N PHE A 76 -2.24 -12.40 11.77
CA PHE A 76 -2.72 -11.18 11.16
C PHE A 76 -2.83 -10.02 12.17
N LEU A 77 -3.44 -10.25 13.34
CA LEU A 77 -3.56 -9.24 14.40
C LEU A 77 -2.18 -8.79 14.91
N ALA A 78 -1.24 -9.73 15.08
CA ALA A 78 0.14 -9.40 15.46
C ALA A 78 0.82 -8.51 14.41
N ALA A 79 0.65 -8.81 13.12
CA ALA A 79 1.18 -7.99 12.03
C ALA A 79 0.51 -6.60 11.95
N LEU A 80 -0.77 -6.52 12.29
CA LEU A 80 -1.55 -5.29 12.30
C LEU A 80 -1.18 -4.37 13.48
N ASN A 81 -0.74 -4.93 14.61
CA ASN A 81 -0.24 -4.14 15.75
C ASN A 81 1.28 -3.95 15.77
N ARG A 82 2.02 -4.57 14.84
CA ARG A 82 3.47 -4.42 14.74
C ARG A 82 3.88 -2.96 14.53
N VAL A 83 4.75 -2.47 15.41
CA VAL A 83 5.42 -1.16 15.30
C VAL A 83 6.43 -1.21 14.13
N PRO A 84 6.53 -0.16 13.30
CA PRO A 84 7.47 -0.13 12.18
C PRO A 84 8.91 -0.36 12.66
N SER A 85 9.53 -1.42 12.14
CA SER A 85 10.86 -1.88 12.57
C SER A 85 11.99 -0.94 12.16
N ARG A 86 11.79 -0.07 11.16
CA ARG A 86 12.83 0.80 10.60
C ARG A 86 12.28 2.19 10.31
N LYS A 87 12.93 3.22 10.85
CA LYS A 87 12.74 4.60 10.39
C LYS A 87 13.65 4.82 9.19
N SER A 88 13.09 5.16 8.03
CA SER A 88 13.89 5.61 6.89
C SER A 88 14.56 6.93 7.27
N ARG A 89 15.86 7.07 7.01
CA ARG A 89 16.58 8.35 7.16
C ARG A 89 16.09 9.43 6.18
N GLY A 90 15.16 9.08 5.29
CA GLY A 90 14.63 9.98 4.26
C GLY A 90 15.68 10.33 3.22
N ARG A 91 15.33 11.28 2.35
CA ARG A 91 16.30 11.90 1.43
C ARG A 91 17.28 12.72 2.26
N GLN A 92 18.49 12.20 2.46
CA GLN A 92 19.54 12.95 3.11
C GLN A 92 20.17 13.90 2.10
N LYS A 93 20.26 15.18 2.45
CA LYS A 93 20.98 16.16 1.63
C LYS A 93 22.46 15.88 1.80
N THR A 94 23.09 15.32 0.78
CA THR A 94 24.53 15.13 0.76
C THR A 94 25.20 16.50 0.79
N ASP A 95 26.05 16.70 1.79
CA ASP A 95 26.88 17.90 1.89
C ASP A 95 27.99 17.81 0.84
N ARG A 96 27.85 18.58 -0.24
CA ARG A 96 28.80 18.57 -1.36
C ARG A 96 30.19 19.02 -0.92
N VAL A 97 30.31 19.88 0.10
CA VAL A 97 31.60 20.38 0.59
C VAL A 97 32.37 19.24 1.25
N LYS A 98 31.72 18.45 2.10
CA LYS A 98 32.32 17.27 2.75
C LYS A 98 32.77 16.20 1.75
N LEU A 99 31.99 15.98 0.68
CA LEU A 99 32.40 15.04 -0.37
C LEU A 99 33.65 15.50 -1.13
N VAL A 100 33.78 16.80 -1.39
CA VAL A 100 34.97 17.34 -2.09
C VAL A 100 36.20 17.22 -1.19
N GLU A 101 36.08 17.55 0.09
CA GLU A 101 37.16 17.40 1.08
C GLU A 101 37.58 15.93 1.29
N GLU A 102 36.62 15.00 1.39
CA GLU A 102 36.90 13.57 1.51
C GLU A 102 37.59 13.02 0.25
N ASN A 103 37.12 13.40 -0.94
CA ASN A 103 37.74 12.98 -2.20
C ASN A 103 39.16 13.55 -2.35
N GLN A 104 39.40 14.81 -1.97
CA GLN A 104 40.74 15.40 -1.98
C GLN A 104 41.70 14.71 -0.99
N ARG A 105 41.21 14.30 0.19
CA ARG A 105 42.02 13.57 1.19
C ARG A 105 42.41 12.17 0.75
N VAL A 106 41.57 11.49 -0.02
CA VAL A 106 41.84 10.14 -0.56
C VAL A 106 42.85 10.18 -1.70
N ILE A 107 42.88 11.24 -2.50
CA ILE A 107 43.81 11.39 -3.64
C ILE A 107 45.25 11.70 -3.18
N LEU A 108 45.43 12.28 -1.99
CA LEU A 108 46.73 12.67 -1.44
C LEU A 108 47.40 11.57 -0.58
N ARG A 109 46.84 10.36 -0.55
CA ARG A 109 47.44 9.16 0.05
C ARG A 109 47.82 8.17 -1.04
#